data_AF-A0A953X5T8-F1
#
_entry.id   AF-A0A953X5T8-F1
#
_cell.length_a   1.000
_cell.length_b   1.000
_cell.length_c   1.000
_cell.angle_alpha   90.00
_cell.angle_beta   90.00
_cell.angle_gamma   90.00
#
_symmetry.space_group_name_H-M   'P 1'
#
loop_
_entity.id
_entity.type
_entity.pdbx_description
1 polymer ?
#
loop_
_entity_poly.entity_id
_entity_poly.type
_entity_poly.pdbx_seq_one_letter_code
_entity_poly.pdbx_strand_id
1 'polypeptide(L)'
;MHIEETSLVRYGALAGMVGGALRILSTFIPYVPDSPGLEALYGIVDTLLLFGLMGIYSAVAGKTGGIGLAGFIIAMVGLASIVGPDPVRFGIDFYVAGSVCLLIGLTILSAALLVAGRLRLPAGLWIASFVLALAGAGTRQPVLVAAAGAALGLAFLLAGFAVNSSSAGPGRVRR
;
A
#
# COMPACT_ATOMS: atom_id res chain seq x y z
N MET A 1 22.27 -2.22 -18.63
CA MET A 1 21.01 -2.73 -18.06
C MET A 1 20.55 -1.92 -16.83
N HIS A 2 20.69 -0.57 -16.82
CA HIS A 2 20.33 0.28 -15.65
C HIS A 2 19.15 1.23 -15.89
N ILE A 3 18.69 1.38 -17.15
CA ILE A 3 17.61 2.33 -17.51
C ILE A 3 16.21 1.73 -17.25
N GLU A 4 16.07 0.41 -17.41
CA GLU A 4 14.78 -0.29 -17.23
C GLU A 4 14.37 -0.39 -15.76
N GLU A 5 15.30 -0.74 -14.86
CA GLU A 5 15.04 -0.80 -13.41
C GLU A 5 14.54 0.54 -12.85
N THR A 6 15.14 1.64 -13.31
CA THR A 6 14.75 2.99 -12.89
C THR A 6 13.34 3.34 -13.38
N SER A 7 12.93 2.83 -14.54
CA SER A 7 11.61 3.10 -15.12
C SER A 7 10.52 2.31 -14.38
N LEU A 8 10.77 1.03 -14.07
CA LEU A 8 9.84 0.19 -13.31
C LEU A 8 9.57 0.75 -11.91
N VAL A 9 10.62 1.18 -11.21
CA VAL A 9 10.47 1.82 -9.88
C VAL A 9 9.63 3.08 -9.96
N ARG A 10 9.85 3.92 -10.98
CA ARG A 10 9.09 5.17 -11.16
C ARG A 10 7.62 4.92 -11.48
N TYR A 11 7.32 4.00 -12.39
CA TYR A 11 5.94 3.67 -12.74
C TYR A 11 5.21 2.97 -11.59
N GLY A 12 5.89 2.09 -10.86
CA GLY A 12 5.35 1.51 -9.63
C GLY A 12 5.06 2.59 -8.59
N ALA A 13 6.03 3.47 -8.28
CA ALA A 13 5.81 4.57 -7.34
C ALA A 13 4.65 5.50 -7.78
N LEU A 14 4.51 5.79 -9.08
CA LEU A 14 3.39 6.55 -9.61
C LEU A 14 2.05 5.80 -9.43
N ALA A 15 2.02 4.48 -9.68
CA ALA A 15 0.85 3.66 -9.42
C ALA A 15 0.45 3.73 -7.94
N GLY A 16 1.42 3.66 -7.02
CA GLY A 16 1.19 3.85 -5.59
C GLY A 16 0.62 5.23 -5.25
N MET A 17 1.08 6.30 -5.93
CA MET A 17 0.52 7.64 -5.75
C MET A 17 -0.94 7.72 -6.17
N VAL A 18 -1.27 7.22 -7.36
CA VAL A 18 -2.62 7.27 -7.91
C VAL A 18 -3.55 6.36 -7.11
N GLY A 19 -3.13 5.13 -6.79
CA GLY A 19 -3.89 4.20 -5.96
C GLY A 19 -4.13 4.75 -4.56
N GLY A 20 -3.13 5.37 -3.95
CA GLY A 20 -3.25 6.03 -2.64
C GLY A 20 -4.24 7.20 -2.66
N ALA A 21 -4.20 8.05 -3.70
CA ALA A 21 -5.15 9.14 -3.88
C ALA A 21 -6.58 8.63 -4.06
N LEU A 22 -6.78 7.66 -4.95
CA LEU A 22 -8.09 7.03 -5.17
C LEU A 22 -8.60 6.35 -3.90
N ARG A 23 -7.72 5.72 -3.11
CA ARG A 23 -8.11 5.11 -1.83
C ARG A 23 -8.66 6.16 -0.85
N ILE A 24 -8.02 7.32 -0.73
CA ILE A 24 -8.53 8.42 0.11
C ILE A 24 -9.89 8.90 -0.39
N LEU A 25 -10.02 9.12 -1.70
CA LEU A 25 -11.28 9.60 -2.30
C LEU A 25 -12.41 8.58 -2.11
N SER A 26 -12.11 7.28 -2.21
CA SER A 26 -13.09 6.20 -2.03
C SER A 26 -13.71 6.18 -0.63
N THR A 27 -13.00 6.68 0.40
CA THR A 27 -13.53 6.76 1.78
C THR A 27 -14.77 7.65 1.89
N PHE A 28 -14.98 8.58 0.97
CA PHE A 28 -16.15 9.46 0.95
C PHE A 28 -17.32 8.90 0.13
N ILE A 29 -17.15 7.72 -0.48
CA ILE A 29 -18.18 7.06 -1.28
C ILE A 29 -18.82 5.98 -0.41
N PRO A 30 -20.14 6.06 -0.12
CA PRO A 30 -20.83 5.03 0.63
C PRO A 30 -20.73 3.67 -0.06
N TYR A 31 -20.45 2.62 0.71
CA TYR A 31 -20.45 1.26 0.19
C TYR A 31 -21.88 0.83 -0.17
N VAL A 32 -22.05 0.33 -1.40
CA VAL A 32 -23.27 -0.26 -1.90
C VAL A 32 -22.94 -1.70 -2.32
N PRO A 33 -23.53 -2.72 -1.66
CA PRO A 33 -23.32 -4.12 -2.03
C PRO A 33 -23.66 -4.38 -3.52
N ASP A 34 -22.92 -5.30 -4.14
CA ASP A 34 -23.13 -5.77 -5.52
C ASP A 34 -23.12 -4.65 -6.58
N SER A 35 -22.46 -3.52 -6.28
CA SER A 35 -22.32 -2.40 -7.20
C SER A 35 -21.12 -2.63 -8.14
N PRO A 36 -21.33 -2.86 -9.45
CA PRO A 36 -20.24 -3.14 -10.38
C PRO A 36 -19.23 -1.98 -10.46
N GLY A 37 -19.72 -0.74 -10.29
CA GLY A 37 -18.87 0.45 -10.29
C GLY A 37 -17.96 0.54 -9.07
N LEU A 38 -18.44 0.15 -7.88
CA LEU A 38 -17.62 0.13 -6.67
C LEU A 38 -16.61 -1.03 -6.70
N GLU A 39 -17.03 -2.21 -7.15
CA GLU A 39 -16.12 -3.34 -7.35
C GLU A 39 -15.00 -3.01 -8.33
N ALA A 40 -15.33 -2.38 -9.47
CA ALA A 40 -14.33 -1.93 -10.44
C ALA A 40 -13.40 -0.87 -9.83
N LEU A 41 -13.93 0.10 -9.08
CA LEU A 41 -13.13 1.13 -8.41
C LEU A 41 -12.13 0.50 -7.42
N TYR A 42 -12.59 -0.39 -6.54
CA TYR A 42 -11.73 -1.05 -5.56
C TYR A 42 -10.71 -1.97 -6.24
N GLY A 43 -11.10 -2.73 -7.26
CA GLY A 43 -10.16 -3.52 -8.06
C GLY A 43 -9.06 -2.68 -8.71
N ILE A 44 -9.39 -1.49 -9.24
CA ILE A 44 -8.41 -0.54 -9.77
C ILE A 44 -7.49 -0.02 -8.66
N VAL A 45 -8.06 0.38 -7.52
CA VAL A 45 -7.29 0.84 -6.36
C VAL A 45 -6.29 -0.23 -5.93
N ASP A 46 -6.74 -1.46 -5.69
CA ASP A 46 -5.89 -2.53 -5.18
C ASP A 46 -4.80 -2.93 -6.18
N THR A 47 -5.12 -2.93 -7.48
CA THR A 47 -4.14 -3.15 -8.55
C THR A 47 -3.05 -2.08 -8.53
N LEU A 48 -3.44 -0.80 -8.43
CA LEU A 48 -2.51 0.32 -8.37
C LEU A 48 -1.66 0.29 -7.10
N LEU A 49 -2.26 -0.05 -5.96
CA LEU A 49 -1.54 -0.21 -4.70
C LEU A 49 -0.56 -1.39 -4.77
N LEU A 50 -0.90 -2.47 -5.47
CA LEU A 50 -0.03 -3.65 -5.65
C LEU A 50 1.22 -3.28 -6.44
N PHE A 51 1.06 -2.62 -7.59
CA PHE A 51 2.20 -2.08 -8.35
C PHE A 51 2.94 -0.99 -7.58
N GLY A 52 2.22 -0.19 -6.80
CA GLY A 52 2.73 0.77 -5.82
C GLY A 52 3.72 0.14 -4.85
N LEU A 53 3.28 -0.90 -4.16
CA LEU A 53 4.04 -1.63 -3.16
C LEU A 53 5.31 -2.22 -3.76
N MET A 54 5.21 -2.83 -4.95
CA MET A 54 6.36 -3.36 -5.69
C MET A 54 7.38 -2.27 -6.01
N GLY A 55 6.96 -1.17 -6.63
CA GLY A 55 7.86 -0.07 -6.98
C GLY A 55 8.52 0.59 -5.76
N ILE A 56 7.73 0.85 -4.70
CA ILE A 56 8.22 1.46 -3.46
C ILE A 56 9.23 0.53 -2.78
N TYR A 57 8.93 -0.77 -2.67
CA TYR A 57 9.84 -1.72 -2.04
C TYR A 57 11.13 -1.87 -2.85
N SER A 58 11.06 -1.99 -4.18
CA SER A 58 12.24 -2.07 -5.05
C SER A 58 13.20 -0.88 -4.85
N ALA A 59 12.68 0.33 -4.59
CA ALA A 59 13.50 1.51 -4.31
C ALA A 59 14.29 1.45 -2.99
N VAL A 60 13.85 0.62 -2.04
CA VAL A 60 14.42 0.53 -0.68
C VAL A 60 14.87 -0.87 -0.29
N ALA A 61 14.73 -1.87 -1.18
CA ALA A 61 14.98 -3.28 -0.91
C ALA A 61 16.38 -3.54 -0.34
N GLY A 62 17.40 -2.88 -0.90
CA GLY A 62 18.79 -2.97 -0.45
C GLY A 62 19.07 -2.34 0.92
N LYS A 63 18.08 -1.72 1.58
CA LYS A 63 18.22 -1.05 2.88
C LYS A 63 17.41 -1.68 4.01
N THR A 64 16.42 -2.51 3.70
CA THR A 64 15.49 -3.06 4.71
C THR A 64 15.82 -4.49 5.16
N GLY A 65 16.78 -5.15 4.50
CA GLY A 65 17.22 -6.51 4.84
C GLY A 65 16.12 -7.58 4.72
N GLY A 66 16.38 -8.75 5.30
CA GLY A 66 15.46 -9.91 5.21
C GLY A 66 14.11 -9.70 5.90
N ILE A 67 14.06 -8.94 7.00
CA ILE A 67 12.81 -8.61 7.69
C ILE A 67 11.92 -7.74 6.79
N GLY A 68 12.50 -6.75 6.12
CA GLY A 68 11.76 -5.94 5.14
C GLY A 68 11.23 -6.77 3.98
N LEU A 69 12.01 -7.74 3.48
CA LEU A 69 11.56 -8.67 2.43
C LEU A 69 10.37 -9.52 2.90
N ALA A 70 10.45 -10.08 4.11
CA ALA A 70 9.35 -10.87 4.68
C ALA A 70 8.06 -10.04 4.81
N GLY A 71 8.16 -8.82 5.37
CA GLY A 71 7.03 -7.91 5.48
C GLY A 71 6.43 -7.54 4.11
N PHE A 72 7.28 -7.27 3.13
CA PHE A 72 6.88 -7.01 1.75
C PHE A 72 6.14 -8.20 1.11
N ILE A 73 6.67 -9.42 1.23
CA ILE A 73 6.03 -10.63 0.67
C ILE A 73 4.65 -10.84 1.30
N ILE A 74 4.54 -10.73 2.63
CA ILE A 74 3.26 -10.86 3.33
C ILE A 74 2.27 -9.79 2.86
N ALA A 75 2.72 -8.53 2.76
CA ALA A 75 1.89 -7.43 2.28
C ALA A 75 1.44 -7.63 0.83
N MET A 76 2.34 -8.08 -0.05
CA MET A 76 2.04 -8.37 -1.44
C MET A 76 1.02 -9.49 -1.58
N VAL A 77 1.16 -10.58 -0.83
CA VAL A 77 0.20 -11.70 -0.85
C VAL A 77 -1.17 -11.23 -0.36
N GLY A 78 -1.22 -10.45 0.72
CA GLY A 78 -2.47 -9.89 1.23
C GLY A 78 -3.16 -9.02 0.20
N LEU A 79 -2.42 -8.11 -0.45
CA LEU A 79 -2.95 -7.22 -1.47
C LEU A 79 -3.39 -7.98 -2.74
N ALA A 80 -2.59 -8.93 -3.21
CA ALA A 80 -2.94 -9.76 -4.36
C ALA A 80 -4.19 -10.62 -4.11
N SER A 81 -4.48 -10.96 -2.84
CA SER A 81 -5.67 -11.74 -2.46
C SER A 81 -6.96 -10.93 -2.47
N ILE A 82 -6.88 -9.59 -2.41
CA ILE A 82 -8.04 -8.69 -2.45
C ILE A 82 -8.27 -8.06 -3.82
N VAL A 83 -7.31 -8.20 -4.76
CA VAL A 83 -7.50 -7.71 -6.14
C VAL A 83 -8.56 -8.55 -6.86
N GLY A 84 -9.70 -7.93 -7.16
CA GLY A 84 -10.76 -8.52 -7.97
C GLY A 84 -12.11 -8.51 -7.28
N PRO A 85 -13.14 -9.15 -7.86
CA PRO A 85 -14.46 -9.24 -7.25
C PRO A 85 -14.38 -10.08 -5.98
N ASP A 86 -14.85 -9.56 -4.85
CA ASP A 86 -14.83 -10.15 -3.51
C ASP A 86 -15.50 -11.54 -3.48
N PRO A 87 -14.74 -12.64 -3.61
CA PRO A 87 -15.38 -13.93 -3.74
C PRO A 87 -15.28 -14.64 -2.40
N VAL A 88 -16.41 -14.76 -1.68
CA VAL A 88 -16.49 -15.75 -0.59
C VAL A 88 -16.37 -17.13 -1.23
N ARG A 89 -15.18 -17.73 -1.20
CA ARG A 89 -14.95 -19.10 -1.68
C ARG A 89 -14.51 -19.97 -0.52
N PHE A 90 -14.97 -21.22 -0.52
CA PHE A 90 -14.62 -22.20 0.51
C PHE A 90 -14.98 -21.74 1.94
N GLY A 91 -15.96 -20.84 2.10
CA GLY A 91 -16.33 -20.25 3.39
C GLY A 91 -15.33 -19.24 3.95
N ILE A 92 -14.34 -18.82 3.15
CA ILE A 92 -13.34 -17.82 3.53
C ILE A 92 -13.69 -16.49 2.86
N ASP A 93 -13.75 -15.45 3.68
CA ASP A 93 -13.76 -14.06 3.22
C ASP A 93 -12.33 -13.65 2.87
N PHE A 94 -11.98 -13.74 1.58
CA PHE A 94 -10.65 -13.40 1.08
C PHE A 94 -10.31 -11.92 1.23
N TYR A 95 -11.32 -11.05 1.22
CA TYR A 95 -11.12 -9.63 1.45
C TYR A 95 -10.64 -9.37 2.87
N VAL A 96 -11.32 -9.94 3.88
CA VAL A 96 -10.94 -9.81 5.29
C VAL A 96 -9.59 -10.47 5.55
N ALA A 97 -9.40 -11.71 5.10
CA ALA A 97 -8.14 -12.43 5.29
C ALA A 97 -6.97 -11.70 4.62
N GLY A 98 -7.15 -11.27 3.37
CA GLY A 98 -6.14 -10.51 2.61
C GLY A 98 -5.83 -9.16 3.25
N SER A 99 -6.84 -8.44 3.75
CA SER A 99 -6.66 -7.17 4.48
C SER A 99 -5.85 -7.33 5.76
N VAL A 100 -6.08 -8.41 6.52
CA VAL A 100 -5.28 -8.72 7.72
C VAL A 100 -3.84 -9.02 7.34
N CYS A 101 -3.61 -9.88 6.33
CA CYS A 101 -2.28 -10.17 5.82
C CYS A 101 -1.56 -8.89 5.35
N LEU A 102 -2.26 -8.04 4.60
CA LEU A 102 -1.74 -6.76 4.11
C LEU A 102 -1.23 -5.89 5.26
N LEU A 103 -2.06 -5.64 6.27
CA LEU A 103 -1.71 -4.73 7.36
C LEU A 103 -0.60 -5.29 8.25
N ILE A 104 -0.56 -6.61 8.49
CA ILE A 104 0.55 -7.25 9.21
C ILE A 104 1.84 -7.09 8.42
N GLY A 105 1.83 -7.41 7.12
CA GLY A 105 3.00 -7.28 6.26
C GLY A 105 3.51 -5.85 6.19
N LEU A 106 2.61 -4.88 6.02
CA LEU A 106 2.97 -3.46 6.01
C LEU A 106 3.50 -2.99 7.36
N THR A 107 3.01 -3.51 8.48
CA THR A 107 3.53 -3.20 9.81
C THR A 107 4.97 -3.70 9.98
N ILE A 108 5.25 -4.94 9.55
CA ILE A 108 6.60 -5.53 9.57
C ILE A 108 7.55 -4.73 8.66
N LEU A 109 7.11 -4.44 7.44
CA LEU A 109 7.88 -3.63 6.49
C LEU A 109 8.14 -2.23 7.05
N SER A 110 7.14 -1.61 7.69
CA SER A 110 7.25 -0.29 8.30
C SER A 110 8.28 -0.26 9.42
N ALA A 111 8.31 -1.28 10.28
CA ALA A 111 9.35 -1.40 11.31
C ALA A 111 10.75 -1.45 10.68
N ALA A 112 10.93 -2.27 9.63
CA ALA A 112 12.20 -2.35 8.91
C ALA A 112 12.60 -1.01 8.25
N LEU A 113 11.63 -0.27 7.68
CA LEU A 113 11.85 1.06 7.09
C LEU A 113 12.27 2.09 8.14
N LEU A 114 11.62 2.10 9.30
CA LEU A 114 11.95 2.99 10.41
C LEU A 114 13.36 2.73 10.94
N VAL A 115 13.72 1.44 11.14
CA VAL A 115 15.08 1.03 11.53
C VAL A 115 16.11 1.46 10.49
N ALA A 116 15.80 1.32 9.20
CA ALA A 116 16.67 1.75 8.10
C ALA A 116 16.70 3.27 7.89
N GLY A 117 15.89 4.05 8.63
CA GLY A 117 15.78 5.49 8.47
C GLY A 117 15.19 5.92 7.13
N ARG A 118 14.40 5.06 6.47
CA ARG A 118 13.77 5.31 5.16
C ARG A 118 12.27 5.47 5.31
N LEU A 119 11.67 6.31 4.46
CA LEU A 119 10.21 6.48 4.34
C LEU A 119 9.50 6.59 5.71
N ARG A 120 10.08 7.32 6.66
CA ARG A 120 9.61 7.35 8.06
C ARG A 120 8.14 7.75 8.19
N LEU A 121 7.74 8.77 7.43
CA LEU A 121 6.37 9.27 7.45
C LEU A 121 5.38 8.24 6.86
N PRO A 122 5.58 7.68 5.64
CA PRO A 122 4.77 6.56 5.15
C PRO A 122 4.70 5.36 6.09
N ALA A 123 5.84 4.94 6.66
CA ALA A 123 5.90 3.82 7.59
C ALA A 123 5.06 4.07 8.85
N GLY A 124 5.13 5.28 9.42
CA GLY A 124 4.28 5.68 10.53
C GLY A 124 2.79 5.64 10.19
N LEU A 125 2.41 6.07 8.97
CA LEU A 125 1.02 6.06 8.50
C LEU A 125 0.49 4.64 8.25
N TRP A 126 1.31 3.72 7.73
CA TRP A 126 0.92 2.31 7.61
C TRP A 126 0.70 1.65 8.97
N ILE A 127 1.56 1.93 9.95
CA ILE A 127 1.35 1.46 11.34
C ILE A 127 0.07 2.09 11.93
N ALA A 128 -0.14 3.38 11.73
CA ALA A 128 -1.36 4.06 12.19
C ALA A 128 -2.62 3.44 11.55
N SER A 129 -2.57 3.11 10.25
CA SER A 129 -3.65 2.39 9.57
C SER A 129 -3.97 1.06 10.23
N PHE A 130 -2.95 0.27 10.60
CA PHE A 130 -3.16 -1.00 11.30
C PHE A 130 -3.82 -0.80 12.66
N VAL A 131 -3.32 0.15 13.47
CA VAL A 131 -3.87 0.48 14.78
C VAL A 131 -5.33 0.95 14.69
N LEU A 132 -5.64 1.82 13.72
CA LEU A 132 -7.00 2.31 13.48
C LEU A 132 -7.94 1.19 13.02
N ALA A 133 -7.47 0.29 12.16
CA ALA A 133 -8.26 -0.86 11.72
C ALA A 133 -8.59 -1.81 12.89
N LEU A 134 -7.61 -2.11 13.74
CA LEU A 134 -7.82 -2.92 14.95
C LEU A 134 -8.79 -2.24 15.92
N ALA A 135 -8.60 -0.94 16.18
CA ALA A 135 -9.49 -0.17 17.05
C ALA A 135 -10.91 -0.12 16.50
N GLY A 136 -11.07 0.08 15.19
CA GLY A 136 -12.36 0.05 14.49
C GLY A 136 -13.05 -1.30 14.59
N ALA A 137 -12.31 -2.41 14.43
CA ALA A 137 -12.84 -3.76 14.59
C ALA A 137 -13.31 -4.03 16.03
N GLY A 138 -12.52 -3.61 17.04
CA GLY A 138 -12.84 -3.82 18.45
C GLY A 138 -14.01 -2.97 18.96
N THR A 139 -14.13 -1.73 18.47
CA THR A 139 -15.16 -0.77 18.91
C THR A 139 -16.40 -0.72 18.01
N ARG A 140 -16.36 -1.38 16.85
CA ARG A 140 -17.39 -1.32 15.80
C ARG A 140 -17.72 0.10 15.33
N GLN A 141 -16.72 0.99 15.33
CA GLN A 141 -16.89 2.37 14.88
C GLN A 141 -16.52 2.53 13.40
N PRO A 142 -17.47 2.80 12.49
CA PRO A 142 -17.20 2.91 11.05
C PRO A 142 -16.19 4.02 10.72
N VAL A 143 -16.19 5.10 11.50
CA VAL A 143 -15.26 6.23 11.30
C VAL A 143 -13.79 5.83 11.46
N LEU A 144 -13.48 4.86 12.33
CA LEU A 144 -12.10 4.38 12.52
C LEU A 144 -11.65 3.51 11.34
N VAL A 145 -12.56 2.73 10.76
CA VAL A 145 -12.29 1.94 9.55
C VAL A 145 -12.05 2.88 8.35
N ALA A 146 -12.87 3.92 8.21
CA ALA A 146 -12.69 4.97 7.20
C ALA A 146 -11.33 5.69 7.37
N ALA A 147 -10.98 6.06 8.61
CA ALA A 147 -9.71 6.69 8.93
C ALA A 147 -8.51 5.78 8.66
N ALA A 148 -8.62 4.47 8.93
CA ALA A 148 -7.60 3.49 8.58
C ALA A 148 -7.38 3.45 7.05
N GLY A 149 -8.46 3.37 6.26
CA GLY A 149 -8.38 3.40 4.80
C GLY A 149 -7.73 4.68 4.27
N ALA A 150 -8.07 5.84 4.84
CA ALA A 150 -7.46 7.12 4.47
C ALA A 150 -5.96 7.18 4.85
N ALA A 151 -5.59 6.70 6.03
CA ALA A 151 -4.18 6.62 6.46
C ALA A 151 -3.36 5.69 5.56
N LEU A 152 -3.91 4.52 5.19
CA LEU A 152 -3.33 3.60 4.22
C LEU A 152 -3.09 4.29 2.87
N GLY A 153 -4.11 4.95 2.33
CA GLY A 153 -4.01 5.67 1.06
C GLY A 153 -2.97 6.80 1.10
N LEU A 154 -2.95 7.58 2.18
CA LEU A 154 -1.99 8.66 2.37
C LEU A 154 -0.56 8.14 2.48
N ALA A 155 -0.34 7.00 3.14
CA ALA A 155 0.96 6.37 3.23
C ALA A 155 1.52 6.00 1.84
N PHE A 156 0.71 5.36 1.00
CA PHE A 156 1.09 5.02 -0.39
C PHE A 156 1.36 6.25 -1.24
N LEU A 157 0.51 7.29 -1.10
CA LEU A 157 0.66 8.55 -1.80
C LEU A 157 2.01 9.21 -1.48
N LEU A 158 2.32 9.34 -0.19
CA LEU A 158 3.55 9.97 0.27
C LEU A 158 4.79 9.11 -0.03
N ALA A 159 4.69 7.79 0.07
CA ALA A 159 5.78 6.88 -0.28
C ALA A 159 6.14 6.99 -1.77
N GLY A 160 5.15 6.94 -2.65
CA GLY A 160 5.35 7.09 -4.08
C GLY A 160 5.93 8.45 -4.44
N PHE A 161 5.44 9.53 -3.81
CA PHE A 161 6.00 10.88 -3.98
C PHE A 161 7.46 10.95 -3.56
N ALA A 162 7.82 10.38 -2.40
CA ALA A 162 9.18 10.39 -1.89
C ALA A 162 10.16 9.62 -2.80
N VAL A 163 9.74 8.46 -3.33
CA VAL A 163 10.53 7.66 -4.27
C VAL A 163 10.75 8.41 -5.60
N ASN A 164 9.69 9.02 -6.15
CA ASN A 164 9.77 9.77 -7.41
C ASN A 164 10.60 11.05 -7.28
N SER A 165 10.48 11.77 -6.15
CA SER A 165 11.26 12.99 -5.89
C SER A 165 12.75 12.70 -5.73
N SER A 166 13.10 11.55 -5.15
CA SER A 166 14.50 11.10 -5.01
C SER A 166 15.12 10.70 -6.34
N SER A 167 14.29 10.30 -7.31
CA SER A 167 14.72 9.94 -8.67
C SER A 167 14.90 11.16 -9.59
N ALA A 168 14.47 12.35 -9.17
CA ALA A 168 14.50 13.59 -9.94
C ALA A 168 15.66 14.54 -9.57
N GLY A 169 16.56 14.15 -8.67
CA GLY A 169 17.69 14.98 -8.23
C GLY A 169 18.73 15.26 -9.33
N PRO A 170 19.37 16.45 -9.34
CA PRO A 170 20.18 16.94 -10.45
C PRO A 170 21.54 16.22 -10.54
N GLY A 171 21.68 15.33 -11.54
CA GLY A 171 22.90 14.54 -11.70
C GLY A 171 23.05 13.80 -13.04
N ARG A 172 22.46 14.30 -14.14
CA ARG A 172 22.99 14.03 -15.48
C ARG A 172 24.07 15.08 -15.75
N VAL A 173 25.31 14.72 -15.41
CA VAL A 173 26.62 15.25 -15.83
C VAL A 173 27.50 15.23 -14.59
N ARG A 174 28.32 14.18 -14.46
CA ARG A 174 29.79 14.31 -14.50
C ARG A 174 30.33 13.02 -15.13
N ARG A 175 30.77 13.18 -16.38
CA ARG A 175 31.83 12.34 -16.95
C ARG A 175 33.13 12.69 -16.25
#